data_AF-A0AAV6WV61-F1
#
_entry.id   AF-A0AAV6WV61-F1
#
_cell.length_a   1.000
_cell.length_b   1.000
_cell.length_c   1.000
_cell.angle_alpha   90.00
_cell.angle_beta   90.00
_cell.angle_gamma   90.00
#
_symmetry.space_group_name_H-M   'P 1'
#
loop_
_entity.id
_entity.type
_entity.pdbx_description
1 polymer ?
#
loop_
_entity_poly.entity_id
_entity_poly.type
_entity_poly.pdbx_seq_one_letter_code
_entity_poly.pdbx_strand_id
1 'polypeptide(L)'
;MDVSRDTSSNVNKSKTSRKRKQADEEDDQFIAAFNSFSDKEDGRLGDISKRLGFEHDASKSRKEVFEALSEVSGLTMEEQVIVSHYLVNKTQSMDLFFSLPNDAKITMVKLLLEGRFIR
;
A
#
# COMPACT_ATOMS: atom_id res chain seq x y z
N MET A 1 73.12 -31.73 -49.15
CA MET A 1 71.71 -31.54 -49.51
C MET A 1 71.01 -32.84 -49.23
N ASP A 2 70.12 -32.88 -48.24
CA ASP A 2 68.85 -33.62 -48.33
C ASP A 2 67.89 -33.08 -47.26
N VAL A 3 66.61 -33.19 -47.55
CA VAL A 3 65.54 -32.25 -47.18
C VAL A 3 64.92 -32.59 -45.83
N SER A 4 64.87 -31.62 -44.90
CA SER A 4 63.98 -31.66 -43.73
C SER A 4 62.72 -30.86 -44.00
N ARG A 5 61.60 -31.55 -44.19
CA ARG A 5 60.25 -31.03 -44.02
C ARG A 5 59.37 -32.15 -43.52
N ASP A 6 58.89 -32.01 -42.28
CA ASP A 6 57.48 -32.27 -42.01
C ASP A 6 57.01 -31.35 -40.89
N THR A 7 56.14 -30.44 -41.32
CA THR A 7 55.29 -29.61 -40.48
C THR A 7 54.14 -30.44 -39.94
N SER A 8 53.91 -30.42 -38.63
CA SER A 8 52.54 -30.55 -38.14
C SER A 8 52.36 -29.80 -36.82
N SER A 9 51.87 -28.57 -36.97
CA SER A 9 51.27 -27.76 -35.93
C SER A 9 50.00 -28.45 -35.42
N ASN A 10 50.05 -29.07 -34.23
CA ASN A 10 48.82 -29.47 -33.55
C ASN A 10 48.30 -28.30 -32.72
N VAL A 11 47.37 -27.57 -33.33
CA VAL A 11 46.58 -26.50 -32.72
C VAL A 11 45.77 -27.01 -31.53
N ASN A 12 45.84 -26.23 -30.45
CA ASN A 12 45.00 -26.33 -29.26
C ASN A 12 43.52 -26.59 -29.59
N LYS A 13 42.92 -27.60 -28.94
CA LYS A 13 41.48 -27.63 -28.68
C LYS A 13 41.23 -28.09 -27.25
N SER A 14 41.39 -27.17 -26.31
CA SER A 14 40.85 -27.28 -24.96
C SER A 14 39.33 -27.50 -25.04
N LYS A 15 38.88 -28.73 -24.83
CA LYS A 15 37.47 -29.04 -24.59
C LYS A 15 37.14 -28.69 -23.13
N THR A 16 37.04 -27.41 -22.82
CA THR A 16 36.60 -26.97 -21.49
C THR A 16 35.84 -25.65 -21.64
N SER A 17 34.54 -25.72 -21.94
CA SER A 17 33.67 -24.54 -21.81
C SER A 17 32.17 -24.81 -21.69
N ARG A 18 31.66 -26.01 -22.04
CA ARG A 18 30.21 -26.25 -21.98
C ARG A 18 29.62 -26.34 -20.58
N LYS A 19 30.36 -26.88 -19.60
CA LYS A 19 29.87 -27.02 -18.21
C LYS A 19 29.76 -25.68 -17.46
N ARG A 20 30.53 -24.67 -17.89
CA ARG A 20 30.59 -23.36 -17.22
C ARG A 20 29.47 -22.43 -17.68
N LYS A 21 29.05 -22.53 -18.95
CA LYS A 21 27.97 -21.71 -19.52
C LYS A 21 26.57 -22.13 -19.05
N GLN A 22 26.35 -23.41 -18.77
CA GLN A 22 25.05 -23.91 -18.30
C GLN A 22 24.78 -23.57 -16.83
N ALA A 23 25.82 -23.52 -15.98
CA ALA A 23 25.69 -23.09 -14.59
C ALA A 23 25.36 -21.59 -14.47
N ASP A 24 25.99 -20.74 -15.30
CA ASP A 24 25.65 -19.30 -15.37
C ASP A 24 24.18 -19.08 -15.78
N GLU A 25 23.65 -19.86 -16.74
CA GLU A 25 22.26 -19.74 -17.19
C GLU A 25 21.23 -20.19 -16.12
N GLU A 26 21.55 -21.23 -15.33
CA GLU A 26 20.71 -21.69 -14.22
C GLU A 26 20.73 -20.70 -13.04
N ASP A 27 21.90 -20.14 -12.72
CA ASP A 27 22.04 -19.10 -11.70
C ASP A 27 21.34 -17.79 -12.12
N ASP A 28 21.47 -17.38 -13.39
CA ASP A 28 20.75 -16.22 -13.93
C ASP A 28 19.24 -16.42 -13.88
N GLN A 29 18.76 -17.63 -14.19
CA GLN A 29 17.34 -17.97 -14.09
C GLN A 29 16.85 -17.97 -12.63
N PHE A 30 17.66 -18.45 -11.70
CA PHE A 30 17.35 -18.41 -10.27
C PHE A 30 17.29 -16.97 -9.75
N ILE A 31 18.28 -16.14 -10.10
CA ILE A 31 18.32 -14.72 -9.73
C ILE A 31 17.10 -13.98 -10.32
N ALA A 32 16.75 -14.25 -11.58
CA ALA A 32 15.56 -13.67 -12.20
C ALA A 32 14.27 -14.10 -11.48
N ALA A 33 14.15 -15.38 -11.09
CA ALA A 33 13.00 -15.87 -10.34
C ALA A 33 12.92 -15.21 -8.96
N PHE A 34 14.04 -15.08 -8.26
CA PHE A 34 14.13 -14.44 -6.95
C PHE A 34 13.75 -12.96 -7.03
N ASN A 35 14.30 -12.20 -7.98
CA ASN A 35 13.94 -10.80 -8.19
C ASN A 35 12.44 -10.66 -8.48
N SER A 36 11.88 -11.51 -9.34
CA SER A 36 10.45 -11.48 -9.63
C SER A 36 9.57 -11.83 -8.42
N PHE A 37 10.08 -12.65 -7.50
CA PHE A 37 9.41 -12.98 -6.25
C PHE A 37 9.46 -11.80 -5.29
N SER A 38 10.63 -11.20 -5.10
CA SER A 38 10.82 -9.99 -4.30
C SER A 38 9.94 -8.84 -4.78
N ASP A 39 9.91 -8.57 -6.08
CA ASP A 39 9.08 -7.50 -6.66
C ASP A 39 7.58 -7.73 -6.39
N LYS A 40 7.12 -8.99 -6.47
CA LYS A 40 5.74 -9.37 -6.18
C LYS A 40 5.41 -9.23 -4.70
N GLU A 41 6.31 -9.66 -3.82
CA GLU A 41 6.11 -9.56 -2.38
C GLU A 41 6.14 -8.10 -1.90
N ASP A 42 7.03 -7.27 -2.44
CA ASP A 42 7.06 -5.82 -2.16
C ASP A 42 5.76 -5.15 -2.60
N GLY A 43 5.24 -5.50 -3.79
CA GLY A 43 3.94 -5.03 -4.25
C GLY A 43 2.80 -5.44 -3.32
N ARG A 44 2.73 -6.73 -2.95
CA ARG A 44 1.70 -7.26 -2.05
C ARG A 44 1.78 -6.67 -0.65
N LEU A 45 2.98 -6.51 -0.10
CA LEU A 45 3.20 -5.90 1.20
C LEU A 45 2.82 -4.42 1.18
N GLY A 46 3.14 -3.70 0.10
CA GLY A 46 2.70 -2.33 -0.12
C GLY A 46 1.18 -2.21 -0.15
N ASP A 47 0.48 -3.14 -0.79
CA ASP A 47 -0.98 -3.12 -0.84
C ASP A 47 -1.64 -3.49 0.50
N ILE A 48 -1.08 -4.45 1.24
CA ILE A 48 -1.50 -4.76 2.61
C ILE A 48 -1.28 -3.55 3.52
N SER A 49 -0.12 -2.89 3.40
CA SER A 49 0.21 -1.69 4.18
C SER A 49 -0.76 -0.55 3.92
N LYS A 50 -1.08 -0.26 2.64
CA LYS A 50 -2.09 0.75 2.28
C LYS A 50 -3.48 0.40 2.82
N ARG A 51 -3.91 -0.86 2.67
CA ARG A 51 -5.22 -1.31 3.12
C ARG A 51 -5.34 -1.25 4.65
N LEU A 52 -4.33 -1.76 5.36
CA LEU A 52 -4.30 -1.74 6.82
C LEU A 52 -4.19 -0.31 7.35
N GLY A 53 -3.41 0.55 6.68
CA GLY A 53 -3.31 1.97 6.98
C GLY A 53 -4.67 2.67 6.86
N PHE A 54 -5.39 2.43 5.77
CA PHE A 54 -6.74 2.98 5.55
C PHE A 54 -7.77 2.44 6.56
N GLU A 55 -7.81 1.12 6.80
CA GLU A 55 -8.74 0.50 7.75
C GLU A 55 -8.46 0.96 9.20
N HIS A 56 -7.18 1.10 9.56
CA HIS A 56 -6.77 1.56 10.89
C HIS A 56 -7.07 3.05 11.09
N ASP A 57 -6.80 3.89 10.09
CA ASP A 57 -7.13 5.32 10.11
C ASP A 57 -8.66 5.53 10.19
N ALA A 58 -9.43 4.78 9.41
CA ALA A 58 -10.89 4.78 9.49
C ALA A 58 -11.44 4.27 10.83
N SER A 59 -10.73 3.39 11.53
CA SER A 59 -11.18 2.92 12.84
C SER A 59 -10.83 3.87 13.98
N LYS A 60 -9.69 4.56 13.92
CA LYS A 60 -9.36 5.64 14.86
C LYS A 60 -10.33 6.80 14.72
N SER A 61 -10.61 7.23 13.49
CA SER A 61 -11.52 8.33 13.21
C SER A 61 -12.93 8.09 13.74
N ARG A 62 -13.44 6.84 13.71
CA ARG A 62 -14.76 6.49 14.28
C ARG A 62 -14.89 6.78 15.78
N LYS A 63 -13.88 6.46 16.57
CA LYS A 63 -13.89 6.70 18.02
C LYS A 63 -13.76 8.20 18.33
N GLU A 64 -12.89 8.87 17.58
CA GLU A 64 -12.68 10.33 17.68
C GLU A 64 -13.93 11.13 17.31
N VAL A 65 -14.71 10.68 16.31
CA VAL A 65 -15.98 11.34 15.93
C VAL A 65 -16.97 11.28 17.10
N PHE A 66 -17.12 10.10 17.70
CA PHE A 66 -18.04 9.92 18.82
C PHE A 66 -17.61 10.74 20.05
N GLU A 67 -16.31 10.74 20.37
CA GLU A 67 -15.76 11.58 21.45
C GLU A 67 -16.00 13.07 21.19
N ALA A 68 -15.70 13.56 19.99
CA ALA A 68 -15.93 14.96 19.62
C ALA A 68 -17.42 15.36 19.66
N LEU A 69 -18.33 14.44 19.33
CA LEU A 69 -19.77 14.68 19.45
C LEU A 69 -20.26 14.65 20.90
N SER A 70 -19.60 13.88 21.78
CA SER A 70 -19.92 13.84 23.21
C SER A 70 -19.56 15.16 23.93
N GLU A 71 -18.59 15.90 23.39
CA GLU A 71 -18.21 17.24 23.88
C GLU A 71 -19.23 18.33 23.47
N VAL A 72 -20.05 18.07 22.45
CA VAL A 72 -21.08 19.00 22.01
C VAL A 72 -22.27 18.96 22.97
N SER A 73 -22.44 20.06 23.70
CA SER A 73 -23.52 20.21 24.68
C SER A 73 -24.89 20.21 24.01
N GLY A 74 -25.84 19.45 24.56
CA GLY A 74 -27.24 19.45 24.12
C GLY A 74 -27.61 18.41 23.07
N LEU A 75 -26.69 17.50 22.71
CA LEU A 75 -27.02 16.30 21.93
C LEU A 75 -27.43 15.14 22.84
N THR A 76 -28.53 14.49 22.49
CA THR A 76 -28.91 13.20 23.06
C THR A 76 -28.01 12.08 22.53
N MET A 77 -27.94 10.96 23.24
CA MET A 77 -27.18 9.78 22.80
C MET A 77 -27.63 9.27 21.42
N GLU A 78 -28.93 9.32 21.15
CA GLU A 78 -29.50 8.90 19.86
C GLU A 78 -29.01 9.81 18.72
N GLU A 79 -29.04 11.13 18.91
CA GLU A 79 -28.53 12.08 17.94
C GLU A 79 -27.01 11.91 17.72
N GLN A 80 -26.24 11.65 18.78
CA GLN A 80 -24.81 11.37 18.66
C GLN A 80 -24.56 10.13 17.79
N VAL A 81 -25.33 9.05 17.97
CA VAL A 81 -25.21 7.83 17.16
C VAL A 81 -25.58 8.09 15.69
N ILE A 82 -26.67 8.82 15.44
CA ILE A 82 -27.13 9.15 14.07
C ILE A 82 -26.06 9.98 13.34
N VAL A 83 -25.56 11.04 13.98
CA VAL A 83 -24.58 11.94 13.39
C VAL A 83 -23.24 11.22 13.20
N SER A 84 -22.80 10.42 14.17
CA SER A 84 -21.60 9.60 14.05
C SER A 84 -21.70 8.65 12.85
N HIS A 85 -22.83 7.94 12.73
CA HIS A 85 -23.06 7.04 11.61
C HIS A 85 -23.01 7.78 10.27
N TYR A 86 -23.57 8.98 10.17
CA TYR A 86 -23.49 9.79 8.96
C TYR A 86 -22.05 10.19 8.62
N LEU A 87 -21.31 10.77 9.56
CA LEU A 87 -19.97 11.32 9.33
C LEU A 87 -18.99 10.24 8.90
N VAL A 88 -19.01 9.09 9.58
CA VAL A 88 -18.13 7.95 9.28
C VAL A 88 -18.35 7.40 7.87
N ASN A 89 -19.57 7.48 7.35
CA ASN A 89 -19.91 7.05 5.99
C ASN A 89 -19.65 8.15 4.93
N LYS A 90 -19.28 9.36 5.35
CA LYS A 90 -19.05 10.52 4.47
C LYS A 90 -17.74 11.21 4.86
N THR A 91 -16.62 10.68 4.39
CA THR A 91 -15.26 11.17 4.72
C THR A 91 -15.11 12.68 4.57
N GLN A 92 -15.60 13.28 3.48
CA GLN A 92 -15.53 14.74 3.29
C GLN A 92 -16.29 15.53 4.38
N SER A 93 -17.45 15.03 4.81
CA SER A 93 -18.23 15.64 5.88
C SER A 93 -17.55 15.48 7.23
N MET A 94 -16.89 14.33 7.46
CA MET A 94 -16.08 14.09 8.66
C MET A 94 -14.86 15.00 8.73
N ASP A 95 -14.12 15.10 7.63
CA ASP A 95 -12.95 15.99 7.52
C ASP A 95 -13.34 17.45 7.78
N LEU A 96 -14.46 17.88 7.18
CA LEU A 96 -15.03 19.20 7.44
C LEU A 96 -15.38 19.36 8.93
N PHE A 97 -16.08 18.41 9.53
CA PHE A 97 -16.44 18.46 10.95
C PHE A 97 -15.22 18.65 11.87
N PHE A 98 -14.12 17.93 11.63
CA PHE A 98 -12.90 18.09 12.42
C PHE A 98 -12.14 19.38 12.15
N SER A 99 -12.29 19.97 10.96
CA SER A 99 -11.67 21.27 10.63
C SER A 99 -12.38 22.48 11.27
N LEU A 100 -13.63 22.30 11.73
CA LEU A 100 -14.44 23.38 12.27
C LEU A 100 -14.09 23.70 13.74
N PRO A 101 -14.20 24.97 14.17
CA PRO A 101 -14.19 25.32 15.59
C PRO A 101 -15.47 24.78 16.27
N ASN A 102 -15.44 24.65 17.60
CA ASN A 102 -16.52 24.03 18.37
C ASN A 102 -17.91 24.65 18.10
N ASP A 103 -18.03 25.98 18.04
CA ASP A 103 -19.31 26.65 17.76
C ASP A 103 -19.88 26.29 16.36
N ALA A 104 -19.00 26.13 15.37
CA ALA A 104 -19.39 25.76 14.02
C ALA A 104 -19.72 24.26 13.90
N LYS A 105 -19.07 23.39 14.68
CA LYS A 105 -19.44 21.98 14.80
C LYS A 105 -20.88 21.82 15.27
N ILE A 106 -21.29 22.58 16.30
CA ILE A 106 -22.67 22.55 16.81
C ILE A 106 -23.66 22.91 15.69
N THR A 107 -23.35 23.98 14.95
CA THR A 107 -24.17 24.43 13.81
C THR A 107 -24.29 23.34 12.75
N MET A 108 -23.16 22.72 12.37
CA MET A 108 -23.14 21.63 11.39
C MET A 108 -23.98 20.43 11.84
N VAL A 109 -23.85 20.01 13.10
CA VAL A 109 -24.62 18.88 13.64
C VAL A 109 -26.12 19.19 13.63
N LYS A 110 -26.53 20.40 14.02
CA LYS A 110 -27.93 20.83 13.94
C LYS A 110 -28.46 20.79 12.51
N LEU A 111 -27.70 21.32 11.55
CA LEU A 111 -28.07 21.27 10.13
C LEU A 111 -28.22 19.83 9.63
N LEU A 112 -27.40 18.91 10.12
CA LEU A 112 -27.42 17.50 9.76
C LEU A 112 -28.66 16.80 10.33
N LEU A 113 -28.98 17.03 11.61
CA LEU A 113 -30.19 16.50 12.26
C LEU A 113 -31.48 17.04 11.65
N GLU A 114 -31.48 18.30 11.21
CA GLU A 114 -32.62 18.92 10.51
C GLU A 114 -32.70 18.50 9.02
N GLY A 115 -31.78 17.66 8.53
CA GLY A 115 -31.73 17.23 7.13
C GLY A 115 -31.35 18.32 6.13
N ARG A 116 -30.88 19.49 6.60
CA ARG A 116 -30.50 20.64 5.77
C ARG A 116 -29.05 20.59 5.26
N PHE A 117 -28.25 19.71 5.83
CA PHE A 117 -26.85 19.51 5.43
C PHE A 117 -26.67 18.57 4.23
N ILE A 118 -27.72 17.82 3.86
CA ILE A 118 -27.64 16.65 2.96
C ILE A 118 -28.20 16.95 1.56
N ARG A 119 -28.18 18.21 1.11
CA ARG A 119 -28.71 18.58 -0.22
C ARG A 119 -27.65 18.56 -1.31
#